data_AF-A0A1H4GEZ4-F1
#
_entry.id   AF-A0A1H4GEZ4-F1
#
_cell.length_a   1.000
_cell.length_b   1.000
_cell.length_c   1.000
_cell.angle_alpha   90.00
_cell.angle_beta   90.00
_cell.angle_gamma   90.00
#
_symmetry.space_group_name_H-M   'P 1'
#
loop_
_entity.id
_entity.type
_entity.pdbx_description
1 polymer ?
#
loop_
_entity_poly.entity_id
_entity_poly.type
_entity_poly.pdbx_seq_one_letter_code
_entity_poly.pdbx_strand_id
1 'polypeptide(L)'
;MRRNLATRLRRRASRNPMRDYDRAPPPLRAWLADAILPWSPKSALRVYERALGRSGGDIAAALTELDRRETALVARDPLWRDACASVMPSGQDAAKAGRL
;
A
#
# COMPACT_ATOMS: atom_id res chain seq x y z
N MET A 1 -31.91 -15.54 14.68
CA MET A 1 -31.24 -14.24 14.98
C MET A 1 -31.13 -13.43 13.69
N ARG A 2 -31.78 -12.27 13.62
CA ARG A 2 -31.78 -11.38 12.44
C ARG A 2 -30.42 -10.66 12.35
N ARG A 3 -29.80 -10.66 11.16
CA ARG A 3 -28.51 -9.97 10.93
C ARG A 3 -28.79 -8.51 10.57
N ASN A 4 -28.53 -7.59 11.50
CA ASN A 4 -28.62 -6.14 11.28
C ASN A 4 -27.43 -5.64 10.45
N LEU A 5 -27.33 -6.08 9.19
CA LEU A 5 -26.38 -5.54 8.20
C LEU A 5 -27.16 -5.13 6.95
N ALA A 6 -28.11 -4.20 7.12
CA ALA A 6 -28.84 -3.56 6.03
C ALA A 6 -27.94 -2.51 5.35
N THR A 7 -26.85 -2.96 4.73
CA THR A 7 -25.99 -2.11 3.91
C THR A 7 -26.18 -2.44 2.44
N ARG A 8 -26.37 -1.40 1.61
CA ARG A 8 -26.38 -1.52 0.15
C ARG A 8 -24.97 -1.71 -0.42
N LEU A 9 -23.94 -1.61 0.41
CA LEU A 9 -22.57 -1.83 -0.01
C LEU A 9 -22.39 -3.30 -0.39
N ARG A 10 -22.03 -3.51 -1.65
CA ARG A 10 -21.81 -4.84 -2.19
C ARG A 10 -20.73 -5.53 -1.36
N ARG A 11 -21.07 -6.67 -0.73
CA ARG A 11 -20.11 -7.47 0.02
C ARG A 11 -18.93 -7.77 -0.89
N ARG A 12 -17.75 -7.25 -0.54
CA ARG A 12 -16.52 -7.54 -1.28
C ARG A 12 -16.33 -9.05 -1.19
N ALA A 13 -16.35 -9.75 -2.33
CA ALA A 13 -16.09 -11.19 -2.38
C ALA A 13 -14.83 -11.47 -1.55
N SER A 14 -14.85 -12.55 -0.76
CA SER A 14 -13.71 -13.04 0.02
C SER A 14 -12.57 -13.32 -0.96
N ARG A 15 -11.80 -12.28 -1.26
CA ARG A 15 -10.48 -12.42 -1.84
C ARG A 15 -9.66 -12.99 -0.71
N ASN A 16 -8.75 -13.89 -1.04
CA ASN A 16 -7.84 -14.46 -0.05
C ASN A 16 -6.56 -13.59 -0.09
N PRO A 17 -6.50 -12.47 0.67
CA PRO A 17 -5.36 -11.56 0.61
C PRO A 17 -4.04 -12.25 0.96
N MET A 18 -4.06 -13.28 1.81
CA MET A 18 -2.86 -14.08 2.07
C MET A 18 -2.37 -14.77 0.79
N ARG A 19 -3.25 -15.46 0.06
CA ARG A 19 -2.88 -16.09 -1.22
C ARG A 19 -2.38 -15.08 -2.26
N ASP A 20 -2.96 -13.88 -2.29
CA ASP A 20 -2.51 -12.82 -3.21
C ASP A 20 -1.14 -12.26 -2.80
N TYR A 21 -0.85 -12.19 -1.48
CA TYR A 21 0.45 -11.82 -0.94
C TYR A 21 1.52 -12.89 -1.20
N ASP A 22 1.18 -14.16 -1.00
CA ASP A 22 2.11 -15.29 -1.23
C ASP A 22 2.52 -15.43 -2.69
N ARG A 23 1.69 -14.94 -3.62
CA ARG A 23 1.96 -14.91 -5.05
C ARG A 23 2.70 -13.65 -5.51
N ALA A 24 2.88 -12.66 -4.64
CA ALA A 24 3.54 -11.41 -5.00
C ALA A 24 5.06 -11.64 -5.19
N PRO A 25 5.71 -10.91 -6.11
CA PRO A 25 7.16 -10.96 -6.28
C PRO A 25 7.90 -10.58 -4.98
N PRO A 26 9.07 -11.19 -4.68
CA PRO A 26 9.87 -10.86 -3.50
C PRO A 26 10.09 -9.36 -3.24
N PRO A 27 10.47 -8.52 -4.24
CA PRO A 27 10.66 -7.07 -4.00
C PRO A 27 9.37 -6.37 -3.59
N LEU A 28 8.23 -6.79 -4.15
CA LEU A 28 6.93 -6.23 -3.79
C LEU A 28 6.51 -6.65 -2.38
N ARG A 29 6.82 -7.88 -1.98
CA ARG A 29 6.54 -8.36 -0.61
C ARG A 29 7.34 -7.59 0.43
N ALA A 30 8.63 -7.37 0.18
CA ALA A 30 9.47 -6.56 1.06
C ALA A 30 8.88 -5.16 1.21
N TRP A 31 8.53 -4.51 0.09
CA TRP A 31 7.87 -3.21 0.12
C TRP A 31 6.55 -3.21 0.90
N LEU A 32 5.71 -4.23 0.75
CA LEU A 32 4.44 -4.36 1.47
C LEU A 32 4.63 -4.55 2.98
N ALA A 33 5.71 -5.20 3.41
CA ALA A 33 6.04 -5.38 4.83
C ALA A 33 6.44 -4.06 5.49
N ASP A 34 7.02 -3.13 4.71
CA ASP A 34 7.47 -1.82 5.17
C ASP A 34 6.45 -0.69 4.95
N ALA A 35 5.33 -0.97 4.28
CA ALA A 35 4.34 0.05 3.93
C ALA A 35 3.65 0.60 5.18
N ILE A 36 3.44 1.92 5.20
CA ILE A 36 2.77 2.65 6.28
C ILE A 36 1.27 2.39 6.25
N LEU A 37 0.71 2.33 5.04
CA LEU A 37 -0.72 2.08 4.82
C LEU A 37 -1.01 0.57 4.78
N PRO A 38 -2.18 0.10 5.28
CA PRO A 38 -2.63 -1.27 5.07
C PRO A 38 -3.10 -1.46 3.61
N TRP A 39 -2.14 -1.54 2.69
CA TRP A 39 -2.39 -1.79 1.28
C TRP A 39 -2.95 -3.20 1.05
N SER A 40 -3.89 -3.34 0.11
CA SER A 40 -4.25 -4.68 -0.36
C SER A 40 -3.15 -5.21 -1.30
N PRO A 41 -2.67 -6.47 -1.15
CA PRO A 41 -1.59 -7.02 -1.98
C PRO A 41 -1.87 -6.89 -3.48
N LYS A 42 -3.13 -7.08 -3.87
CA LYS A 42 -3.58 -6.96 -5.27
C LYS A 42 -3.51 -5.53 -5.81
N SER A 43 -3.80 -4.50 -5.01
CA SER A 43 -3.69 -3.12 -5.49
C SER A 43 -2.22 -2.72 -5.65
N ALA A 44 -1.37 -3.12 -4.72
CA ALA A 44 0.07 -2.90 -4.81
C ALA A 44 0.66 -3.62 -6.04
N LEU A 45 0.30 -4.89 -6.26
CA LEU A 45 0.76 -5.67 -7.42
C LEU A 45 0.39 -5.01 -8.76
N ARG A 46 -0.85 -4.54 -8.91
CA ARG A 46 -1.26 -3.84 -10.14
C ARG A 46 -0.45 -2.59 -10.41
N VAL A 47 -0.13 -1.81 -9.38
CA VAL A 47 0.67 -0.60 -9.53
C VAL A 47 2.09 -0.99 -9.92
N TYR A 48 2.66 -1.97 -9.24
CA TYR A 48 4.00 -2.51 -9.46
C TYR A 48 4.17 -3.02 -10.91
N GLU A 49 3.30 -3.91 -11.37
CA GLU A 49 3.31 -4.44 -12.74
C GLU A 49 3.18 -3.33 -13.79
N ARG A 50 2.27 -2.37 -13.54
CA ARG A 50 2.09 -1.24 -14.47
C ARG A 50 3.32 -0.35 -14.50
N ALA A 51 4.03 -0.18 -13.38
CA ALA A 51 5.23 0.64 -13.30
C ALA A 51 6.45 -0.07 -13.92
N LEU A 52 6.59 -1.38 -13.69
CA LEU A 52 7.56 -2.24 -14.38
C LEU A 52 7.39 -2.19 -15.90
N GLY A 53 6.15 -2.35 -16.39
CA GLY A 53 5.88 -2.31 -17.83
C GLY A 53 6.21 -0.94 -18.46
N ARG A 54 6.08 0.16 -17.71
CA ARG A 54 6.46 1.50 -18.19
C ARG A 54 7.95 1.78 -18.14
N SER A 55 8.67 1.14 -17.23
CA SER A 55 10.10 1.37 -16.98
C SER A 55 11.00 0.32 -17.64
N GLY A 56 10.43 -0.62 -18.40
CA GLY A 56 11.20 -1.67 -19.08
C GLY A 56 11.73 -2.75 -18.14
N GLY A 57 11.07 -2.98 -17.00
CA GLY A 57 11.47 -3.98 -16.02
C GLY A 57 12.33 -3.46 -14.86
N ASP A 58 12.48 -2.14 -14.73
CA ASP A 58 13.17 -1.54 -13.58
C ASP A 58 12.33 -1.65 -12.30
N ILE A 59 12.82 -2.48 -11.39
CA ILE A 59 12.20 -2.75 -10.08
C ILE A 59 12.25 -1.50 -9.20
N ALA A 60 13.35 -0.74 -9.20
CA ALA A 60 13.51 0.44 -8.36
C ALA A 60 12.54 1.55 -8.77
N ALA A 61 12.36 1.76 -10.08
CA ALA A 61 11.34 2.68 -10.60
C ALA A 61 9.93 2.25 -10.21
N ALA A 62 9.65 0.94 -10.20
CA ALA A 62 8.34 0.41 -9.80
C ALA A 62 8.04 0.60 -8.30
N LEU A 63 9.04 0.40 -7.44
CA LEU A 63 8.93 0.68 -6.01
C LEU A 63 8.77 2.18 -5.74
N THR A 64 9.52 3.03 -6.44
CA THR A 64 9.40 4.49 -6.34
C THR A 64 8.00 5.00 -6.70
N GLU A 65 7.35 4.41 -7.69
CA GLU A 65 5.95 4.73 -8.04
C GLU A 65 4.96 4.33 -6.93
N LEU A 66 5.20 3.20 -6.25
CA LEU A 66 4.40 2.78 -5.11
C LEU A 66 4.54 3.76 -3.93
N ASP A 67 5.76 4.19 -3.64
CA ASP A 67 6.08 5.21 -2.62
C ASP A 67 5.34 6.52 -2.84
N ARG A 68 5.35 7.02 -4.08
CA ARG A 68 4.64 8.25 -4.46
C ARG A 68 3.15 8.14 -4.19
N ARG A 69 2.56 6.98 -4.47
CA ARG A 69 1.13 6.74 -4.23
C ARG A 69 0.80 6.60 -2.75
N GLU A 70 1.65 5.91 -1.99
CA GLU A 70 1.52 5.83 -0.54
C GLU A 70 1.54 7.23 0.08
N THR A 71 2.54 8.04 -0.28
CA THR A 71 2.67 9.43 0.20
C THR A 71 1.42 10.26 -0.14
N ALA A 72 0.91 10.13 -1.38
CA ALA A 72 -0.30 10.83 -1.79
C ALA A 72 -1.56 10.37 -1.04
N LEU A 73 -1.66 9.08 -0.70
CA LEU A 73 -2.77 8.53 0.07
C LEU A 73 -2.71 8.97 1.53
N VAL A 74 -1.54 8.89 2.17
CA VAL A 74 -1.32 9.39 3.55
C VAL A 74 -1.64 10.88 3.62
N ALA A 75 -1.17 11.67 2.65
CA ALA A 75 -1.48 13.09 2.59
C ALA A 75 -3.00 13.35 2.48
N ARG A 76 -3.75 12.48 1.81
CA ARG A 76 -5.20 12.65 1.60
C ARG A 76 -6.06 12.11 2.74
N ASP A 77 -5.59 11.11 3.48
CA ASP A 77 -6.36 10.45 4.52
C ASP A 77 -6.24 11.21 5.85
N PRO A 78 -7.31 11.81 6.37
CA PRO A 78 -7.27 12.57 7.62
C PRO A 78 -6.98 11.69 8.83
N LEU A 79 -7.48 10.44 8.86
CA LEU A 79 -7.21 9.54 9.98
C LEU A 79 -5.72 9.22 10.05
N TRP A 80 -5.09 8.96 8.90
CA TRP A 80 -3.67 8.60 8.87
C TRP A 80 -2.77 9.82 9.02
N ARG A 81 -3.20 10.98 8.51
CA ARG A 81 -2.55 12.26 8.78
C ARG A 81 -2.52 12.56 10.27
N ASP A 82 -3.66 12.42 10.94
CA ASP A 82 -3.81 12.72 12.36
C ASP A 82 -3.09 11.68 13.24
N ALA A 83 -3.13 10.40 12.86
CA ALA A 83 -2.36 9.34 13.53
C ALA A 83 -0.85 9.55 13.40
N CYS A 84 -0.36 9.93 12.21
CA CYS A 84 1.05 10.27 12.01
C CYS A 84 1.43 11.54 12.81
N ALA A 85 0.56 12.56 12.85
CA ALA A 85 0.79 13.78 13.61
C ALA A 85 0.77 13.56 15.14
N SER A 86 -0.05 12.62 15.63
CA SER A 86 -0.17 12.30 17.06
C SER A 86 0.96 11.39 17.56
N VAL A 87 1.57 10.59 16.67
CA VAL A 87 2.69 9.70 17.00
C VAL A 87 4.04 10.41 16.82
N MET A 88 4.12 11.48 16.02
CA MET A 88 5.39 12.08 15.60
C MET A 88 5.40 13.62 15.76
N PRO A 89 5.86 14.17 16.89
CA PRO A 89 6.15 15.59 16.98
C PRO A 89 7.58 15.83 16.48
N SER A 90 7.72 16.69 15.47
CA SER A 90 8.98 17.23 14.92
C SER A 90 9.49 16.53 13.66
N GLY A 91 9.72 17.35 12.64
CA GLY A 91 10.07 16.92 11.30
C GLY A 91 11.40 16.17 11.21
N GLN A 92 11.32 14.98 10.61
CA GLN A 92 12.32 14.19 9.87
C GLN A 92 11.66 12.81 9.79
N ASP A 93 11.34 12.31 8.61
CA ASP A 93 12.31 11.46 7.94
C ASP A 93 12.10 11.39 6.44
N ALA A 94 13.11 11.87 5.73
CA ALA A 94 13.47 11.43 4.39
C ALA A 94 13.86 9.92 4.34
N ALA A 95 13.51 9.10 5.33
CA ALA A 95 14.07 7.76 5.60
C ALA A 95 13.38 6.60 4.86
N LYS A 96 12.76 6.86 3.70
CA LYS A 96 12.71 5.84 2.63
C LYS A 96 13.91 5.97 1.66
N ALA A 97 14.82 6.93 1.91
CA ALA A 97 16.04 7.16 1.15
C ALA A 97 17.24 6.25 1.52
N GLY A 98 17.03 5.20 2.32
CA GLY A 98 18.12 4.38 2.86
C GLY A 98 17.96 2.88 2.63
N ARG A 99 17.29 2.44 1.57
CA ARG A 99 17.21 1.01 1.24
C ARG A 99 17.93 0.73 -0.08
N LEU A 100 19.09 0.08 0.08
CA LEU A 100 20.01 -0.44 -0.95
C LEU A 100 19.28 -1.25 -2.03
#